data_AF-A0A671E5F7-F1
#
_entry.id   AF-A0A671E5F7-F1
#
_cell.length_a   1.000
_cell.length_b   1.000
_cell.length_c   1.000
_cell.angle_alpha   90.00
_cell.angle_beta   90.00
_cell.angle_gamma   90.00
#
_symmetry.space_group_name_H-M   'P 1'
#
loop_
_entity.id
_entity.type
_entity.pdbx_description
1 polymer ?
#
loop_
_entity_poly.entity_id
_entity_poly.type
_entity_poly.pdbx_seq_one_letter_code
_entity_poly.pdbx_strand_id
1 'polypeptide(L)' 'MPSYKTFRIKWFLAKKQKQNQTIPQWIRMKTGSKITYNSKRRHWRRTKLGLQGIAHEMTPHIFAVSGLLGS' A
#
# COMPACT_ATOMS: atom_id res chain seq x y z
N MET A 1 6.33 4.92 -20.05
CA MET A 1 7.11 4.87 -18.79
C MET A 1 6.19 4.74 -17.58
N PRO A 2 6.61 4.07 -16.50
CA PRO A 2 5.91 4.16 -15.21
C PRO A 2 5.91 5.60 -14.71
N SER A 3 4.86 6.02 -14.01
CA SER A 3 4.78 7.39 -13.50
C SER A 3 5.91 7.68 -12.51
N TYR A 4 6.35 8.94 -12.48
CA TYR A 4 7.25 9.44 -11.44
C TYR A 4 6.54 9.32 -10.08
N LYS A 5 7.15 8.56 -9.16
CA LYS A 5 6.65 8.29 -7.80
C LYS A 5 7.83 8.31 -6.84
N THR A 6 7.58 8.77 -5.62
CA THR A 6 8.59 8.75 -4.55
C THR A 6 8.97 7.32 -4.16
N PHE A 7 10.14 7.15 -3.57
CA PHE A 7 10.65 5.83 -3.12
C PHE A 7 9.68 5.14 -2.14
N ARG A 8 9.13 5.88 -1.18
CA ARG A 8 8.17 5.35 -0.19
C ARG A 8 6.92 4.77 -0.85
N ILE A 9 6.36 5.44 -1.86
CA ILE A 9 5.20 4.95 -2.61
C ILE A 9 5.57 3.68 -3.38
N LYS A 10 6.72 3.65 -4.05
CA LYS A 10 7.21 2.46 -4.76
C LYS A 10 7.36 1.27 -3.82
N TRP A 11 7.93 1.49 -2.64
CA TRP A 11 8.12 0.45 -1.63
C TRP A 11 6.78 -0.08 -1.08
N PHE A 12 5.82 0.81 -0.81
CA PHE A 12 4.47 0.41 -0.41
C PHE A 12 3.78 -0.44 -1.49
N LEU A 13 3.86 -0.04 -2.76
CA LEU A 13 3.29 -0.80 -3.87
C LEU A 13 3.93 -2.18 -3.99
N ALA A 14 5.26 -2.27 -3.89
CA ALA A 14 5.98 -3.54 -3.91
C ALA A 14 5.55 -4.46 -2.75
N LYS A 15 5.41 -3.91 -1.53
CA LYS A 15 4.93 -4.65 -0.36
C LYS A 15 3.52 -5.19 -0.58
N LYS A 16 2.61 -4.37 -1.11
CA LYS A 16 1.23 -4.78 -1.40
C LYS A 16 1.14 -5.84 -2.51
N GLN A 17 2.04 -5.80 -3.48
CA GLN A 17 2.16 -6.84 -4.50
C GLN A 17 2.63 -8.17 -3.88
N LYS A 18 3.65 -8.14 -3.01
CA LYS A 18 4.16 -9.34 -2.32
C LYS A 18 3.13 -9.96 -1.38
N GLN A 19 2.32 -9.15 -0.70
CA GLN A 19 1.24 -9.64 0.18
C GLN A 19 0.09 -10.32 -0.57
N ASN A 20 -0.10 -10.01 -1.86
CA ASN A 20 -1.24 -10.49 -2.65
C ASN A 20 -1.00 -11.88 -3.29
N GLN A 21 -0.48 -12.81 -2.51
CA GLN A 21 -0.14 -14.16 -2.96
C GLN A 21 -1.07 -15.23 -2.36
N THR A 22 -1.13 -16.38 -3.03
CA THR A 22 -1.86 -17.57 -2.55
C THR A 22 -1.08 -18.21 -1.39
N ILE A 23 -1.80 -18.91 -0.51
CA ILE A 23 -1.18 -19.60 0.62
C ILE A 23 -0.32 -20.77 0.12
N PRO A 24 0.94 -20.89 0.59
CA PRO A 24 1.79 -22.03 0.30
C PRO A 24 1.20 -23.37 0.77
N GLN A 25 1.40 -24.42 -0.02
CA GLN A 25 0.79 -25.73 0.22
C GLN A 25 1.19 -26.35 1.57
N TRP A 26 2.46 -26.24 1.97
CA TRP A 26 2.94 -26.80 3.24
C TRP A 26 2.26 -26.19 4.48
N ILE A 27 1.73 -24.95 4.39
CA ILE A 27 0.96 -24.34 5.48
C ILE A 27 -0.41 -24.99 5.62
N ARG A 28 -1.02 -25.42 4.51
CA ARG A 28 -2.28 -26.16 4.51
C ARG A 28 -2.11 -27.56 5.11
N MET A 29 -0.94 -28.16 4.93
CA MET A 29 -0.62 -29.50 5.43
C MET A 29 -0.27 -29.51 6.93
N LYS A 30 -0.15 -28.35 7.59
CA LYS A 30 0.09 -28.31 9.04
C LYS A 30 -1.11 -28.86 9.81
N THR A 31 -0.87 -29.84 10.68
CA THR A 31 -1.88 -30.42 11.56
C THR A 31 -2.57 -29.34 12.42
N GLY A 32 -3.89 -29.37 12.50
CA GLY A 32 -4.68 -28.39 13.26
C GLY A 32 -4.83 -27.01 12.59
N SER A 33 -4.29 -26.80 11.39
CA SER A 33 -4.47 -25.57 10.63
C SER A 33 -5.87 -25.49 10.01
N LYS A 34 -6.65 -24.48 10.40
CA LYS A 34 -7.95 -24.16 9.78
C LYS A 34 -7.82 -23.24 8.56
N ILE A 35 -6.60 -22.86 8.19
CA ILE A 35 -6.35 -21.83 7.17
C ILE A 35 -6.37 -22.48 5.78
N THR A 36 -7.43 -22.19 5.00
CA THR A 36 -7.63 -22.76 3.66
C THR A 36 -7.25 -21.80 2.53
N TYR A 37 -7.55 -20.51 2.66
CA TYR A 37 -7.25 -19.47 1.68
C TYR A 37 -6.85 -18.13 2.32
N ASN A 38 -6.20 -17.25 1.55
CA ASN A 38 -5.81 -15.92 2.02
C ASN A 38 -7.00 -14.98 1.94
N SER A 39 -7.66 -14.73 3.08
CA SER A 39 -8.84 -13.85 3.18
C SER A 39 -8.54 -12.39 2.83
N LYS A 40 -7.28 -11.95 2.94
CA LYS A 40 -6.85 -10.56 2.66
C LYS A 40 -6.39 -10.36 1.22
N ARG A 41 -6.50 -11.39 0.37
CA ARG A 41 -6.14 -11.29 -1.06
C ARG A 41 -7.07 -10.30 -1.75
N ARG A 42 -6.51 -9.50 -2.66
CA ARG A 42 -7.21 -8.37 -3.30
C ARG A 42 -7.15 -8.46 -4.82
N HIS A 43 -8.28 -8.21 -5.48
CA HIS A 43 -8.32 -7.98 -6.93
C HIS A 43 -8.27 -6.48 -7.25
N TRP A 44 -7.46 -6.09 -8.24
CA TRP A 44 -7.17 -4.68 -8.54
C TRP A 44 -8.34 -3.90 -9.15
N ARG A 45 -9.26 -4.60 -9.83
CA ARG A 45 -10.49 -3.96 -10.36
C ARG A 45 -11.50 -3.71 -9.25
N ARG A 46 -11.63 -4.61 -8.28
CA ARG A 46 -12.68 -4.56 -7.24
C ARG A 46 -12.35 -3.62 -6.08
N THR A 47 -11.11 -3.57 -5.62
CA THR A 47 -10.73 -2.78 -4.43
C THR A 47 -9.45 -1.99 -4.68
N LYS A 48 -9.41 -0.70 -4.35
CA LYS A 48 -8.27 0.20 -4.58
C LYS A 48 -7.32 0.26 -3.36
N LEU A 49 -6.07 0.68 -3.59
CA LEU A 49 -4.99 0.67 -2.57
C LEU A 49 -4.94 1.93 -1.68
N GLY A 50 -5.77 2.94 -1.93
CA GLY A 50 -5.86 4.14 -1.08
C GLY A 50 -4.53 4.86 -0.88
N LEU A 51 -3.89 5.32 -1.96
CA LEU A 51 -2.56 5.96 -1.89
C LEU A 51 -2.59 7.41 -1.33
N GLN A 52 -3.79 7.97 -1.15
CA GLN A 52 -3.99 9.39 -0.81
C GLN A 52 -3.59 9.71 0.64
N GLY A 53 -3.92 8.85 1.61
CA GLY A 53 -3.51 9.04 3.01
C GLY A 53 -1.99 9.00 3.20
N ILE A 54 -1.30 8.13 2.46
CA ILE A 54 0.17 8.05 2.47
C ILE A 54 0.80 9.29 1.83
N ALA A 55 0.13 9.93 0.87
CA ALA A 55 0.62 11.13 0.20
C ALA A 55 0.35 12.41 1.00
N HIS A 56 -0.79 12.51 1.69
CA HIS A 56 -1.22 13.67 2.47
C HIS A 56 -0.41 13.84 3.77
N GLU A 57 0.14 12.75 4.30
CA GLU A 57 1.11 12.81 5.42
C GLU A 57 2.55 13.06 4.94
N MET A 58 2.75 13.13 3.61
CA MET A 58 4.03 13.45 2.98
C MET A 58 4.00 14.78 2.24
N THR A 59 2.91 15.54 2.25
CA THR A 59 2.93 16.98 1.95
C THR A 59 3.53 17.69 3.15
N PRO A 60 4.82 18.05 3.14
CA PRO A 60 5.35 18.88 4.20
C PRO A 60 4.77 20.28 3.98
N HIS A 61 4.04 20.85 4.94
CA HIS A 61 4.02 22.27 5.33
C HIS A 61 4.18 23.41 4.26
N ILE A 62 3.91 23.21 2.97
CA ILE A 62 4.12 24.25 1.93
C ILE A 62 3.09 25.38 2.05
N PHE A 63 1.93 25.15 2.67
CA PHE A 63 0.90 26.19 2.88
C PHE A 63 0.99 26.94 4.21
N ALA A 64 1.94 26.61 5.10
CA ALA A 64 2.05 27.26 6.41
C ALA A 64 3.03 28.45 6.45
N VAL A 65 3.73 28.75 5.34
CA VAL A 65 4.72 29.85 5.28
C VAL A 65 4.33 30.94 4.27
N SER A 66 3.30 30.74 3.44
CA SER A 66 2.84 31.73 2.45
C SER A 66 1.85 32.77 3.02
N GLY A 67 1.82 32.96 4.35
CA GLY A 67 0.96 33.93 5.04
C GLY A 67 1.69 35.09 5.73
N LEU A 68 3.01 35.22 5.58
CA LEU A 68 3.82 36.22 6.31
C LEU A 68 4.66 37.16 5.44
N LEU A 69 4.47 37.18 4.12
CA LEU A 69 5.12 38.15 3.22
C LEU A 69 4.08 38.71 2.26
N GLY A 70 3.22 39.57 2.82
CA GLY A 70 2.26 40.40 2.13
C GLY A 70 2.22 41.76 2.82
N SER A 71 3.32 42.48 2.71
CA SER A 71 3.50 43.91 3.04
C SER A 71 4.32 44.54 1.94
#